data_AF-X0RYU7-F1
#
_entry.id   AF-X0RYU7-F1
#
_cell.length_a   1.000
_cell.length_b   1.000
_cell.length_c   1.000
_cell.angle_alpha   90.00
_cell.angle_beta   90.00
_cell.angle_gamma   90.00
#
_symmetry.space_group_name_H-M   'P 1'
#
loop_
_entity.id
_entity.type
_entity.pdbx_description
1 polymer ?
#
loop_
_entity_poly.entity_id
_entity_poly.type
_entity_poly.pdbx_seq_one_letter_code
_entity_poly.pdbx_strand_id
1 'polypeptide(L)'
;MPRRIPSSDSPIWWSNDDQDGDPFDIDISNDDGATWIPALTFSDIGYPIESWSAQDIDIAAAIAPEPVTAAMRFRFSVADPVGSASVDEAGVDAVKIFQVDCGQTFSPCDLNEDGALDLDDYAIFADCLAGPDVTDPPGGCAGEYFLRADLDPDGDVDLRDFNVCSANLAAGQ
;
A
#
# COMPACT_ATOMS: atom_id res chain seq x y z
N MET A 1 -1.23 0.75 -12.09
CA MET A 1 -2.38 -0.02 -11.59
C MET A 1 -1.93 -0.68 -10.30
N PRO A 2 -2.54 -0.41 -9.14
CA PRO A 2 -2.11 -1.05 -7.91
C PRO A 2 -2.39 -2.54 -8.02
N ARG A 3 -1.32 -3.34 -7.86
CA ARG A 3 -1.38 -4.80 -7.83
C ARG A 3 -2.15 -5.17 -6.57
N ARG A 4 -3.37 -5.71 -6.72
CA ARG A 4 -4.08 -6.36 -5.60
C ARG A 4 -3.13 -7.42 -5.03
N ILE A 5 -2.67 -7.21 -3.80
CA ILE A 5 -2.04 -8.29 -3.04
C ILE A 5 -3.19 -9.25 -2.74
N PRO A 6 -3.14 -10.51 -3.20
CA PRO A 6 -4.17 -11.47 -2.86
C PRO A 6 -3.91 -11.90 -1.42
N SER A 7 -4.36 -11.11 -0.44
CA SER A 7 -4.47 -11.62 0.94
C SER A 7 -5.76 -12.40 1.04
N SER A 8 -5.64 -13.69 1.37
CA SER A 8 -6.73 -14.57 1.78
C SER A 8 -7.39 -14.17 3.11
N ASP A 9 -7.20 -12.93 3.52
CA ASP A 9 -7.70 -12.39 4.78
C ASP A 9 -9.05 -11.75 4.46
N SER A 10 -10.13 -12.45 4.81
CA SER A 10 -11.50 -11.95 4.71
C SER A 10 -11.90 -11.28 6.03
N PRO A 11 -11.72 -9.96 6.22
CA PRO A 11 -11.89 -9.25 7.49
C PRO A 11 -13.31 -9.09 8.02
N ILE A 12 -14.36 -9.26 7.22
CA ILE A 12 -15.71 -8.86 7.63
C ILE A 12 -16.72 -10.00 7.47
N TRP A 13 -17.46 -10.28 8.52
CA TRP A 13 -18.65 -11.16 8.50
C TRP A 13 -19.84 -10.42 9.13
N TRP A 14 -21.03 -10.59 8.56
CA TRP A 14 -22.24 -9.97 9.09
C TRP A 14 -23.49 -10.78 8.72
N SER A 15 -24.38 -10.96 9.68
CA SER A 15 -25.69 -11.58 9.50
C SER A 15 -26.79 -10.76 10.15
N ASN A 16 -27.94 -10.75 9.50
CA ASN A 16 -29.24 -10.36 10.03
C ASN A 16 -30.20 -11.54 9.81
N ASP A 17 -30.89 -11.97 10.86
CA ASP A 17 -31.70 -13.19 10.86
C ASP A 17 -33.06 -13.05 10.18
N ASP A 18 -33.59 -11.84 10.02
CA ASP A 18 -34.91 -11.60 9.41
C ASP A 18 -34.90 -10.79 8.09
N GLN A 19 -33.72 -10.30 7.68
CA GLN A 19 -33.46 -9.65 6.38
C GLN A 19 -34.37 -8.45 6.10
N ASP A 20 -34.72 -7.69 7.12
CA ASP A 20 -35.63 -6.56 7.03
C ASP A 20 -34.94 -5.21 6.70
N GLY A 21 -33.61 -5.22 6.52
CA GLY A 21 -32.82 -4.11 6.01
C GLY A 21 -31.94 -3.41 7.05
N ASP A 22 -31.66 -4.05 8.17
CA ASP A 22 -30.68 -3.61 9.15
C ASP A 22 -29.30 -3.41 8.51
N PRO A 23 -28.64 -2.24 8.68
CA PRO A 23 -27.35 -2.00 8.04
C PRO A 23 -26.16 -2.44 8.90
N PHE A 24 -25.14 -2.96 8.23
CA PHE A 24 -23.76 -2.92 8.73
C PHE A 24 -23.00 -1.79 8.04
N ASP A 25 -22.65 -0.75 8.79
CA ASP A 25 -22.00 0.46 8.31
C ASP A 25 -20.53 0.52 8.73
N ILE A 26 -19.69 0.97 7.81
CA ILE A 26 -18.31 1.37 8.04
C ILE A 26 -18.21 2.86 7.76
N ASP A 27 -17.94 3.63 8.80
CA ASP A 27 -17.77 5.08 8.72
C ASP A 27 -16.31 5.47 8.97
N ILE A 28 -15.92 6.59 8.37
CA ILE A 28 -14.63 7.25 8.59
C ILE A 28 -14.88 8.65 9.14
N SER A 29 -14.15 9.00 10.19
CA SER A 29 -14.02 10.38 10.66
C SER A 29 -12.62 10.87 10.35
N ASN A 30 -12.48 12.15 10.01
CA ASN A 30 -11.19 12.83 9.85
C ASN A 30 -10.96 13.93 10.91
N ASP A 31 -11.77 13.96 11.96
CA ASP A 31 -11.83 15.01 12.98
C ASP A 31 -12.03 14.45 14.41
N ASP A 32 -11.37 13.33 14.71
CA ASP A 32 -11.41 12.65 16.01
C ASP A 32 -12.81 12.20 16.44
N GLY A 33 -13.65 11.82 15.48
CA GLY A 33 -14.99 11.30 15.70
C GLY A 33 -16.07 12.38 15.89
N ALA A 34 -15.76 13.65 15.65
CA ALA A 34 -16.76 14.72 15.73
C ALA A 34 -17.77 14.66 14.57
N THR A 35 -17.32 14.31 13.37
CA THR A 35 -18.17 14.01 12.21
C THR A 35 -17.80 12.66 11.59
N TRP A 36 -18.78 12.02 10.95
CA TRP A 36 -18.65 10.68 10.38
C TRP A 36 -19.14 10.69 8.94
N ILE A 37 -18.35 10.12 8.04
CA ILE A 37 -18.61 9.99 6.61
C ILE A 37 -18.78 8.49 6.31
N PRO A 38 -19.88 8.06 5.69
CA PRO A 38 -20.07 6.67 5.30
C PRO A 38 -19.03 6.26 4.25
N ALA A 39 -18.29 5.17 4.51
CA ALA A 39 -17.31 4.62 3.59
C ALA A 39 -17.82 3.34 2.91
N LEU A 40 -18.58 2.52 3.62
CA LEU A 40 -19.24 1.33 3.08
C LEU A 40 -20.50 1.04 3.91
N THR A 41 -21.58 0.65 3.23
CA THR A 41 -22.81 0.17 3.87
C THR A 41 -23.17 -1.15 3.25
N PHE A 42 -23.42 -2.15 4.09
CA PHE A 42 -24.06 -3.38 3.70
C PHE A 42 -25.53 -3.29 4.09
N SER A 43 -26.40 -3.60 3.13
CA SER A 43 -27.78 -3.91 3.42
C SER A 43 -28.17 -5.18 2.67
N ASP A 44 -29.01 -5.93 3.33
CA ASP A 44 -29.46 -7.28 3.06
C ASP A 44 -30.81 -7.29 2.34
N ILE A 45 -31.15 -6.19 1.66
CA ILE A 45 -32.13 -6.20 0.57
C ILE A 45 -31.55 -7.04 -0.59
N GLY A 46 -31.66 -8.36 -0.47
CA GLY A 46 -31.44 -9.34 -1.54
C GLY A 46 -30.27 -10.32 -1.37
N TYR A 47 -29.36 -10.19 -0.40
CA TYR A 47 -28.26 -11.14 -0.17
C TYR A 47 -27.69 -11.03 1.25
N PRO A 48 -27.74 -12.07 2.11
CA PRO A 48 -27.03 -12.05 3.38
C PRO A 48 -25.55 -12.36 3.15
N ILE A 49 -24.66 -11.68 3.89
CA ILE A 49 -23.21 -11.95 3.88
C ILE A 49 -22.89 -12.97 4.99
N GLU A 50 -23.48 -14.16 4.92
CA GLU A 50 -23.23 -15.25 5.88
C GLU A 50 -21.83 -15.88 5.74
N SER A 51 -20.89 -15.17 5.12
CA SER A 51 -19.51 -15.60 4.88
C SER A 51 -18.56 -14.44 5.07
N TRP A 52 -17.38 -14.73 5.62
CA TRP A 52 -16.30 -13.75 5.69
C TRP A 52 -15.96 -13.22 4.30
N SER A 53 -15.92 -11.90 4.16
CA SER A 53 -15.61 -11.16 2.94
C SER A 53 -14.49 -10.15 3.17
N ALA A 54 -13.67 -9.94 2.14
CA ALA A 54 -12.64 -8.91 2.15
C ALA A 54 -13.13 -7.63 1.51
N GLN A 55 -12.85 -6.50 2.17
CA GLN A 55 -13.23 -5.17 1.74
C GLN A 55 -12.01 -4.27 1.69
N ASP A 56 -11.82 -3.64 0.54
CA ASP A 56 -10.81 -2.61 0.33
C ASP A 56 -11.52 -1.25 0.34
N ILE A 57 -11.12 -0.36 1.24
CA ILE A 57 -11.64 1.00 1.30
C ILE A 57 -10.50 1.96 0.94
N ASP A 58 -10.72 2.77 -0.09
CA ASP A 58 -9.85 3.90 -0.40
C ASP A 58 -10.20 5.06 0.55
N ILE A 59 -9.43 5.17 1.64
CA ILE A 59 -9.62 6.18 2.69
C ILE A 59 -9.55 7.59 2.12
N ALA A 60 -8.57 7.85 1.24
CA ALA A 60 -8.35 9.18 0.69
C ALA A 60 -9.52 9.60 -0.22
N ALA A 61 -10.07 8.67 -1.00
CA ALA A 61 -11.26 8.92 -1.79
C ALA A 61 -12.51 9.17 -0.92
N ALA A 62 -12.67 8.45 0.19
CA ALA A 62 -13.84 8.55 1.06
C ALA A 62 -13.92 9.90 1.80
N ILE A 63 -12.80 10.50 2.18
CA ILE A 63 -12.75 11.77 2.95
C ILE A 63 -12.40 13.00 2.09
N ALA A 64 -12.26 12.81 0.78
CA ALA A 64 -11.96 13.89 -0.14
C ALA A 64 -12.99 15.04 -0.04
N PRO A 65 -12.57 16.31 -0.24
CA PRO A 65 -11.27 16.75 -0.74
C PRO A 65 -10.19 16.95 0.34
N GLU A 66 -10.51 16.73 1.62
CA GLU A 66 -9.57 17.00 2.72
C GLU A 66 -8.50 15.89 2.80
N PRO A 67 -7.24 16.23 3.13
CA PRO A 67 -6.20 15.23 3.32
C PRO A 67 -6.49 14.38 4.57
N VAL A 68 -6.02 13.12 4.55
CA VAL A 68 -6.06 12.23 5.73
C VAL A 68 -5.24 12.87 6.86
N THR A 69 -5.82 12.96 8.05
CA THR A 69 -5.16 13.51 9.24
C THR A 69 -4.83 12.44 10.27
N ALA A 70 -3.97 12.78 11.23
CA ALA A 70 -3.71 11.94 12.40
C ALA A 70 -4.94 11.78 13.34
N ALA A 71 -5.98 12.58 13.15
CA ALA A 71 -7.23 12.50 13.90
C ALA A 71 -8.22 11.49 13.30
N MET A 72 -7.84 10.77 12.23
CA MET A 72 -8.72 9.82 11.58
C MET A 72 -9.20 8.71 12.54
N ARG A 73 -10.48 8.33 12.42
CA ARG A 73 -11.09 7.20 13.16
C ARG A 73 -11.93 6.36 12.21
N PHE A 74 -12.00 5.06 12.47
CA PHE A 74 -12.97 4.15 11.87
C PHE A 74 -14.04 3.80 12.88
N ARG A 75 -15.26 3.59 12.41
CA ARG A 75 -16.35 3.02 13.18
C ARG A 75 -17.04 1.95 12.35
N PHE A 76 -17.27 0.81 12.99
CA PHE A 76 -18.05 -0.30 12.46
C PHE A 76 -19.33 -0.34 13.29
N SER A 77 -20.49 -0.20 12.66
CA SER A 77 -21.78 -0.11 13.34
C SER A 77 -22.74 -1.11 12.74
N VAL A 78 -23.42 -1.84 13.61
CA VAL A 78 -24.63 -2.58 13.27
C VAL A 78 -25.78 -1.81 13.89
N ALA A 79 -26.86 -1.61 13.16
CA ALA A 79 -28.03 -0.93 13.66
C ALA A 79 -29.29 -1.71 13.32
N ASP A 80 -30.23 -1.72 14.27
CA ASP A 80 -31.61 -2.20 14.12
C ASP A 80 -32.55 -0.98 14.08
N PRO A 81 -32.68 -0.29 12.91
CA PRO A 81 -33.54 0.87 12.77
C PRO A 81 -35.01 0.51 12.51
N VAL A 82 -35.33 -0.72 12.13
CA VAL A 82 -36.70 -1.17 11.81
C VAL A 82 -37.30 -1.78 13.06
N GLY A 83 -38.53 -1.40 13.46
CA GLY A 83 -39.13 -1.82 14.74
C GLY A 83 -39.48 -3.32 14.90
N SER A 84 -38.79 -4.20 14.20
CA SER A 84 -38.65 -5.62 14.46
C SER A 84 -37.86 -5.85 15.75
N ALA A 85 -37.75 -7.11 16.18
CA ALA A 85 -36.76 -7.50 17.16
C ALA A 85 -35.82 -8.45 16.42
N SER A 86 -34.94 -7.90 15.61
CA SER A 86 -33.96 -8.66 14.82
C SER A 86 -32.76 -9.05 15.70
N VAL A 87 -32.01 -10.06 15.24
CA VAL A 87 -30.73 -10.46 15.80
C VAL A 87 -29.66 -10.22 14.74
N ASP A 88 -28.98 -9.09 14.88
CA ASP A 88 -27.78 -8.83 14.10
C ASP A 88 -26.50 -9.28 14.80
N GLU A 89 -25.60 -9.89 14.05
CA GLU A 89 -24.26 -10.23 14.50
C GLU A 89 -23.22 -9.82 13.44
N ALA A 90 -22.13 -9.19 13.87
CA ALA A 90 -21.04 -8.81 12.99
C ALA A 90 -19.67 -9.14 13.62
N GLY A 91 -18.75 -9.54 12.75
CA GLY A 91 -17.36 -9.83 13.07
C GLY A 91 -16.43 -8.97 12.22
N VAL A 92 -15.42 -8.37 12.86
CA VAL A 92 -14.33 -7.66 12.20
C VAL A 92 -13.01 -8.27 12.65
N ASP A 93 -12.19 -8.71 11.71
CA ASP A 93 -10.87 -9.30 11.94
C ASP A 93 -9.86 -8.75 10.92
N ALA A 94 -8.56 -9.00 11.13
CA ALA A 94 -7.48 -8.75 10.18
C ALA A 94 -7.44 -7.33 9.59
N VAL A 95 -7.88 -6.31 10.34
CA VAL A 95 -7.88 -4.92 9.89
C VAL A 95 -6.45 -4.44 9.68
N LYS A 96 -6.16 -4.00 8.45
CA LYS A 96 -4.88 -3.40 8.05
C LYS A 96 -5.14 -2.02 7.47
N ILE A 97 -4.40 -1.04 7.95
CA ILE A 97 -4.38 0.32 7.40
C ILE A 97 -2.95 0.57 6.95
N PHE A 98 -2.77 0.89 5.68
CA PHE A 98 -1.48 1.19 5.10
C PHE A 98 -1.61 2.32 4.10
N GLN A 99 -0.53 3.08 3.96
CA GLN A 99 -0.41 4.06 2.90
C GLN A 99 0.21 3.36 1.69
N VAL A 100 -0.41 3.52 0.53
CA VAL A 100 0.21 3.15 -0.74
C VAL A 100 0.99 4.36 -1.24
N ASP A 101 2.30 4.34 -1.05
CA ASP A 101 3.16 5.36 -1.64
C ASP A 101 3.58 4.93 -3.05
N CYS A 102 2.94 5.53 -4.06
CA CYS A 102 3.33 5.37 -5.47
C CYS A 102 4.35 6.44 -5.90
N GLY A 103 4.76 7.32 -4.99
CA GLY A 103 5.55 8.53 -5.21
C GLY A 103 6.93 8.52 -4.53
N GLN A 104 7.32 7.44 -3.85
CA GLN A 104 8.73 7.16 -3.65
C GLN A 104 9.33 6.99 -5.04
N THR A 105 9.93 8.06 -5.56
CA THR A 105 10.94 7.93 -6.59
C THR A 105 12.08 7.20 -5.93
N PHE A 106 12.06 5.86 -5.96
CA PHE A 106 13.25 5.10 -5.68
C PHE A 106 14.32 5.67 -6.59
N SER A 107 15.38 6.16 -5.98
CA SER A 107 16.56 6.52 -6.74
C SER A 107 16.91 5.27 -7.56
N PRO A 108 17.15 5.38 -8.87
CA PRO A 108 17.67 4.24 -9.61
C PRO A 108 19.02 3.74 -9.03
N CYS A 109 19.61 4.52 -8.11
CA CYS A 109 20.77 4.15 -7.32
C CYS A 109 20.53 3.60 -5.92
N ASP A 110 19.29 3.40 -5.49
CA ASP A 110 19.01 2.56 -4.33
C ASP A 110 19.20 1.10 -4.76
N LEU A 111 20.45 0.63 -4.73
CA LEU A 111 20.86 -0.67 -5.25
C LEU A 111 20.56 -1.79 -4.28
N ASN A 112 20.49 -1.47 -2.97
CA ASN A 112 20.14 -2.41 -1.91
C ASN A 112 18.61 -2.52 -1.65
N GLU A 113 17.81 -1.64 -2.26
CA GLU A 113 16.34 -1.55 -2.18
C GLU A 113 15.83 -1.26 -0.75
N ASP A 114 16.58 -0.51 0.04
CA ASP A 114 16.20 -0.15 1.42
C ASP A 114 15.40 1.16 1.53
N GLY A 115 15.22 1.86 0.40
CA GLY A 115 14.46 3.10 0.30
C GLY A 115 15.28 4.36 0.58
N ALA A 116 16.60 4.26 0.71
CA ALA A 116 17.51 5.39 0.79
C ALA A 116 18.58 5.30 -0.32
N LEU A 117 19.12 6.44 -0.73
CA LEU A 117 20.37 6.51 -1.48
C LEU A 117 21.49 6.93 -0.52
N ASP A 118 22.37 6.01 -0.15
CA ASP A 118 23.45 6.29 0.79
C ASP A 118 24.78 5.61 0.44
N LEU A 119 25.68 5.50 1.43
CA LEU A 119 27.02 4.95 1.21
C LEU A 119 27.02 3.44 0.99
N ASP A 120 26.00 2.72 1.43
CA ASP A 120 25.87 1.28 1.23
C ASP A 120 25.57 1.00 -0.25
N ASP A 121 24.76 1.84 -0.91
CA ASP A 121 24.57 1.78 -2.36
C ASP A 121 25.83 2.08 -3.14
N TYR A 122 26.58 3.11 -2.72
CA TYR A 122 27.86 3.44 -3.35
C TYR A 122 28.90 2.32 -3.21
N ALA A 123 28.87 1.58 -2.10
CA ALA A 123 29.74 0.42 -1.92
C ALA A 123 29.39 -0.68 -2.92
N ILE A 124 28.09 -0.97 -3.10
CA ILE A 124 27.60 -1.93 -4.11
C ILE A 124 28.00 -1.48 -5.53
N PHE A 125 27.77 -0.21 -5.86
CA PHE A 125 28.14 0.35 -7.16
C PHE A 125 29.65 0.22 -7.42
N ALA A 126 30.48 0.55 -6.42
CA ALA A 126 31.93 0.46 -6.52
C ALA A 126 32.43 -0.98 -6.72
N ASP A 127 31.78 -1.96 -6.09
CA ASP A 127 32.09 -3.37 -6.29
C ASP A 127 31.74 -3.85 -7.71
N CYS A 128 30.73 -3.24 -8.34
CA CYS A 128 30.26 -3.58 -9.68
C CYS A 128 30.90 -2.78 -10.82
N LEU A 129 31.58 -1.67 -10.52
CA LEU A 129 32.26 -0.83 -11.51
C LEU A 129 33.34 -1.61 -12.26
N ALA A 130 33.09 -1.90 -13.53
CA ALA A 130 33.94 -2.74 -14.36
C ALA A 130 34.54 -2.00 -15.57
N GLY A 131 33.93 -0.87 -15.95
CA GLY A 131 34.33 -0.05 -17.10
C GLY A 131 33.61 -0.44 -18.39
N PRO A 132 33.79 0.34 -19.47
CA PRO A 132 33.03 0.18 -20.70
C PRO A 132 33.34 -1.15 -21.40
N ASP A 133 32.34 -1.69 -22.07
CA ASP A 133 32.29 -2.97 -22.79
C ASP A 133 32.57 -4.21 -21.90
N VAL A 134 32.53 -4.07 -20.57
CA VAL A 134 32.66 -5.19 -19.64
C VAL A 134 31.27 -5.67 -19.23
N THR A 135 30.75 -6.67 -19.94
CA THR A 135 29.38 -7.17 -19.74
C THR A 135 29.26 -8.29 -18.71
N ASP A 136 30.39 -8.76 -18.17
CA ASP A 136 30.44 -9.80 -17.14
C ASP A 136 30.72 -9.15 -15.77
N PRO A 137 29.96 -9.49 -14.71
CA PRO A 137 30.17 -8.92 -13.39
C PRO A 137 31.60 -9.15 -12.86
N PRO A 138 32.27 -8.11 -12.32
CA PRO A 138 33.60 -8.27 -11.74
C PRO A 138 33.53 -9.10 -10.44
N GLY A 139 34.68 -9.65 -10.04
CA GLY A 139 34.76 -10.46 -8.82
C GLY A 139 34.45 -9.62 -7.57
N GLY A 140 33.37 -9.98 -6.87
CA GLY A 140 32.88 -9.24 -5.69
C GLY A 140 31.48 -8.66 -5.92
N CYS A 141 31.12 -8.37 -7.17
CA CYS A 141 29.78 -7.95 -7.54
C CYS A 141 28.87 -9.15 -7.79
N ALA A 142 27.75 -9.23 -7.08
CA ALA A 142 26.71 -10.20 -7.40
C ALA A 142 26.04 -9.79 -8.73
N GLY A 143 25.69 -10.76 -9.59
CA GLY A 143 25.10 -10.46 -10.90
C GLY A 143 23.79 -9.66 -10.83
N GLU A 144 23.03 -9.78 -9.74
CA GLU A 144 21.84 -8.95 -9.51
C GLU A 144 22.18 -7.46 -9.29
N TYR A 145 23.27 -7.18 -8.57
CA TYR A 145 23.75 -5.80 -8.39
C TYR A 145 24.38 -5.25 -9.67
N PHE A 146 25.06 -6.09 -10.45
CA PHE A 146 25.58 -5.67 -11.76
C PHE A 146 24.45 -5.19 -12.68
N LEU A 147 23.35 -5.93 -12.75
CA LEU A 147 22.17 -5.56 -13.54
C LEU A 147 21.46 -4.31 -13.03
N ARG A 148 21.49 -4.06 -11.71
CA ARG A 148 20.89 -2.86 -11.11
C ARG A 148 21.79 -1.63 -11.27
N ALA A 149 23.10 -1.83 -11.29
CA ALA A 149 24.09 -0.76 -11.40
C ALA A 149 24.30 -0.28 -12.86
N ASP A 150 23.79 -1.01 -13.86
CA ASP A 150 23.66 -0.56 -15.26
C ASP A 150 22.44 0.37 -15.38
N LEU A 151 22.68 1.67 -15.24
CA LEU A 151 21.67 2.72 -15.13
C LEU A 151 21.39 3.41 -16.48
N ASP A 152 22.27 3.27 -17.47
CA ASP A 152 22.09 3.82 -18.82
C ASP A 152 21.79 2.76 -19.92
N PRO A 153 21.05 1.72 -19.49
CA PRO A 153 21.00 0.34 -20.00
C PRO A 153 21.84 0.03 -21.26
N ASP A 154 23.16 0.09 -21.14
CA ASP A 154 24.08 -0.26 -22.23
C ASP A 154 24.81 -1.60 -22.03
N GLY A 155 24.59 -2.26 -20.89
CA GLY A 155 25.00 -3.63 -20.60
C GLY A 155 26.35 -3.75 -19.90
N ASP A 156 26.96 -2.62 -19.51
CA ASP A 156 28.11 -2.57 -18.63
C ASP A 156 27.84 -1.66 -17.41
N VAL A 157 28.80 -1.59 -16.50
CA VAL A 157 28.74 -0.70 -15.34
C VAL A 157 29.99 0.16 -15.36
N ASP A 158 29.84 1.42 -15.75
CA ASP A 158 30.93 2.35 -15.99
C ASP A 158 30.67 3.76 -15.41
N LEU A 159 31.43 4.77 -15.87
CA LEU A 159 31.33 6.13 -15.36
C LEU A 159 30.08 6.88 -15.86
N ARG A 160 29.38 6.37 -16.87
CA ARG A 160 28.08 6.90 -17.31
C ARG A 160 27.00 6.57 -16.30
N ASP A 161 26.99 5.33 -15.80
CA ASP A 161 26.10 4.93 -14.70
C ASP A 161 26.41 5.74 -13.45
N PHE A 162 27.69 5.92 -13.13
CA PHE A 162 28.09 6.77 -12.00
C PHE A 162 27.56 8.20 -12.15
N ASN A 163 27.52 8.75 -13.37
CA ASN A 163 27.00 10.09 -13.61
C ASN A 163 25.47 10.14 -13.41
N VAL A 164 24.74 9.10 -13.81
CA VAL A 164 23.32 8.96 -13.44
C VAL A 164 23.18 8.93 -11.92
N CYS A 165 24.04 8.17 -11.25
CA CYS A 165 23.95 7.95 -9.83
C CYS A 165 24.25 9.18 -8.96
N SER A 166 25.37 9.82 -9.25
CA SER A 166 25.80 11.04 -8.57
C SER A 166 24.86 12.23 -8.81
N ALA A 167 24.12 12.25 -9.92
CA ALA A 167 23.09 13.25 -10.16
C ALA A 167 21.88 13.10 -9.21
N ASN A 168 21.52 11.87 -8.83
CA ASN A 168 20.43 11.61 -7.88
C ASN A 168 20.84 11.98 -6.44
N LEU A 169 22.09 11.70 -6.04
CA LEU A 169 22.61 12.11 -4.72
C LEU A 169 22.61 13.64 -4.57
N ALA A 170 23.00 14.37 -5.62
CA ALA A 170 23.00 15.83 -5.61
C ALA A 170 21.58 16.43 -5.58
N ALA A 171 20.56 15.66 -5.97
CA ALA A 171 19.16 16.07 -5.93
C ALA A 171 18.50 15.84 -4.56
N GLY A 172 19.19 15.19 -3.60
CA GLY A 172 18.67 14.91 -2.26
C GLY A 172 17.57 13.83 -2.24
N GLN A 173 17.65 12.90 -3.19
CA GLN A 173 16.91 11.63 -3.17
C GLN A 173 17.68 10.60 -2.36
#